data_AF-A0A381XXV9-F1
#
_entry.id   AF-A0A381XXV9-F1
#
_cell.length_a   1.000
_cell.length_b   1.000
_cell.length_c   1.000
_cell.angle_alpha   90.00
_cell.angle_beta   90.00
_cell.angle_gamma   90.00
#
_symmetry.space_group_name_H-M   'P 1'
#
loop_
_entity.id
_entity.type
_entity.pdbx_description
1 polymer ?
#
loop_
_entity_poly.entity_id
_entity_poly.type
_entity_poly.pdbx_seq_one_letter_code
_entity_poly.pdbx_strand_id
1 'polypeptide(L)'
;MSHRFEDVASVRTKLADAKYLADEGIAGIVYLADRLGKPVLVEGPAGTGKTELAKCVAEVTGSRLIRLQCYEGLDESKALY
;
A
#
# COMPACT_ATOMS: atom_id res chain seq x y z
N MET A 1 -19.86 1.00 -4.07
CA MET A 1 -18.58 0.70 -3.37
C MET A 1 -18.37 1.79 -2.33
N SER A 2 -18.17 1.46 -1.05
CA SER A 2 -17.79 2.49 -0.07
C SER A 2 -16.30 2.77 -0.22
N HIS A 3 -15.94 4.03 -0.41
CA HIS A 3 -14.55 4.46 -0.38
C HIS A 3 -14.04 4.44 1.06
N ARG A 4 -12.80 3.99 1.27
CA ARG A 4 -12.15 3.85 2.58
C ARG A 4 -11.57 5.17 3.11
N PHE A 5 -11.39 6.14 2.21
CA PHE A 5 -10.85 7.46 2.51
C PHE A 5 -11.76 8.57 2.00
N GLU A 6 -11.93 9.62 2.81
CA GLU A 6 -12.77 10.77 2.49
C GLU A 6 -12.06 11.70 1.51
N ASP A 7 -10.81 12.04 1.80
CA ASP A 7 -9.93 12.89 1.00
C ASP A 7 -8.44 12.51 1.17
N VAL A 8 -7.54 13.23 0.49
CA VAL A 8 -6.08 13.02 0.56
C VAL A 8 -5.52 13.31 1.96
N ALA A 9 -6.08 14.31 2.66
CA ALA A 9 -5.63 14.66 4.01
C ALA A 9 -5.91 13.52 5.00
N SER A 10 -7.08 12.88 4.90
CA SER A 10 -7.48 11.73 5.71
C SER A 10 -6.55 10.54 5.51
N VAL A 11 -6.05 10.31 4.29
CA VAL A 11 -5.04 9.26 4.01
C VAL A 11 -3.76 9.57 4.78
N ARG A 12 -3.27 10.80 4.67
CA ARG A 12 -2.01 11.21 5.32
C ARG A 12 -2.10 11.10 6.84
N THR A 13 -3.21 11.52 7.45
CA THR A 13 -3.44 11.38 8.90
C THR A 13 -3.47 9.91 9.31
N LYS A 14 -4.28 9.08 8.63
CA LYS A 14 -4.37 7.65 8.95
C LYS A 14 -3.03 6.93 8.80
N LEU A 15 -2.26 7.24 7.75
CA LEU A 15 -0.92 6.67 7.56
C LEU A 15 0.04 7.12 8.67
N ALA A 16 -0.01 8.40 9.09
CA ALA A 16 0.81 8.89 10.19
C ALA A 16 0.48 8.20 11.52
N ASP A 17 -0.80 7.94 11.79
CA ASP A 17 -1.24 7.16 12.96
C ASP A 17 -0.66 5.74 12.94
N ALA A 18 -0.63 5.12 11.77
CA ALA A 18 0.04 3.84 11.49
C ALA A 18 1.58 3.97 11.33
N LYS A 19 2.18 5.06 11.82
CA LYS A 19 3.63 5.32 11.83
C LYS A 19 4.30 5.44 10.45
N TYR A 20 3.53 5.78 9.42
CA TYR A 20 4.03 6.06 8.08
C TYR A 20 3.89 7.54 7.71
N LEU A 21 5.01 8.22 7.50
CA LEU A 21 5.02 9.63 7.10
C LEU A 21 4.86 9.77 5.59
N ALA A 22 3.62 9.93 5.14
CA ALA A 22 3.31 10.20 3.74
C ALA A 22 3.42 11.71 3.41
N ASP A 23 3.98 11.99 2.23
CA ASP A 23 3.81 13.27 1.57
C ASP A 23 2.48 13.32 0.79
N GLU A 24 2.22 14.43 0.13
CA GLU A 24 1.00 14.62 -0.67
C GLU A 24 0.93 13.67 -1.86
N GLY A 25 2.07 13.32 -2.47
CA GLY A 25 2.15 12.42 -3.62
C GLY A 25 1.73 10.99 -3.24
N ILE A 26 2.30 10.44 -2.17
CA ILE A 26 1.96 9.10 -1.67
C ILE A 26 0.50 9.06 -1.21
N ALA A 27 0.06 10.07 -0.46
CA ALA A 27 -1.32 10.14 0.01
C ALA A 27 -2.31 10.22 -1.17
N GLY A 28 -1.98 11.01 -2.20
CA GLY A 28 -2.77 11.13 -3.43
C GLY A 28 -2.86 9.81 -4.20
N ILE A 29 -1.76 9.09 -4.35
CA ILE A 29 -1.73 7.78 -5.04
C ILE A 29 -2.61 6.76 -4.30
N VAL A 30 -2.50 6.67 -2.97
CA VAL A 30 -3.32 5.75 -2.16
C VAL A 30 -4.80 6.12 -2.25
N TYR A 31 -5.13 7.41 -2.18
CA TYR A 31 -6.49 7.91 -2.36
C TYR A 31 -7.07 7.52 -3.72
N LEU A 32 -6.32 7.74 -4.81
CA LEU A 32 -6.75 7.40 -6.16
C LEU A 32 -6.87 5.89 -6.36
N ALA A 33 -5.97 5.08 -5.77
CA ALA A 33 -6.05 3.63 -5.84
C ALA A 33 -7.36 3.08 -5.23
N ASP A 34 -7.79 3.64 -4.08
CA ASP A 34 -9.08 3.27 -3.46
C ASP A 34 -10.29 3.71 -4.29
N ARG A 35 -10.21 4.86 -4.95
CA ARG A 35 -11.29 5.41 -5.78
C ARG A 35 -11.43 4.68 -7.12
N LEU A 36 -10.30 4.35 -7.75
CA LEU A 36 -10.25 3.78 -9.09
C LEU A 36 -10.25 2.24 -9.08
N GLY A 37 -9.98 1.62 -7.93
CA GLY A 37 -9.81 0.16 -7.83
C GLY A 37 -8.65 -0.35 -8.69
N LYS A 38 -7.58 0.43 -8.80
CA LYS A 38 -6.40 0.11 -9.64
C LYS A 38 -5.20 -0.30 -8.77
N PRO A 39 -4.40 -1.27 -9.22
CA PRO A 39 -3.18 -1.66 -8.52
C PRO A 39 -2.14 -0.53 -8.55
N VAL A 40 -1.27 -0.50 -7.54
CA VAL A 40 -0.18 0.47 -7.41
C VAL A 40 1.15 -0.24 -7.49
N LEU A 41 2.04 0.25 -8.36
CA LEU A 41 3.45 -0.12 -8.38
C LEU A 41 4.23 0.94 -7.58
N VAL A 42 5.03 0.50 -6.61
CA VAL A 42 5.83 1.39 -5.76
C VAL A 42 7.30 1.16 -6.07
N GLU A 43 7.97 2.17 -6.64
CA GLU A 43 9.38 2.13 -7.01
C GLU A 43 10.24 3.01 -6.10
N GLY A 44 11.51 2.67 -5.97
CA GLY A 44 12.48 3.49 -5.22
C GLY A 44 13.61 2.69 -4.59
N PRO A 45 14.66 3.37 -4.08
CA PRO A 45 15.83 2.73 -3.47
C PRO A 45 15.49 1.80 -2.30
N ALA A 46 16.39 0.88 -1.96
CA ALA A 46 16.25 0.06 -0.77
C ALA A 46 16.13 0.95 0.49
N GLY A 47 15.27 0.57 1.43
CA GLY A 47 15.08 1.31 2.68
C GLY A 47 14.15 2.52 2.64
N THR A 48 13.55 2.89 1.51
CA THR A 48 12.65 4.07 1.40
C THR A 48 11.20 3.82 1.84
N GLY A 49 10.93 2.77 2.62
CA GLY A 49 9.60 2.53 3.19
C GLY A 49 8.57 1.91 2.24
N LYS A 50 8.95 1.39 1.06
CA LYS A 50 8.02 0.75 0.10
C LYS A 50 7.18 -0.38 0.71
N THR A 51 7.84 -1.30 1.41
CA THR A 51 7.17 -2.41 2.11
C THR A 51 6.31 -1.90 3.26
N GLU A 52 6.76 -0.85 3.93
CA GLU A 52 6.05 -0.27 5.07
C GLU A 52 4.76 0.42 4.62
N LEU A 53 4.78 1.10 3.46
CA LEU A 53 3.58 1.67 2.85
C LEU A 53 2.49 0.61 2.67
N ALA A 54 2.84 -0.55 2.10
CA ALA A 54 1.88 -1.63 1.89
C ALA A 54 1.28 -2.16 3.21
N LYS A 55 2.09 -2.26 4.28
CA LYS A 55 1.64 -2.68 5.60
C LYS A 55 0.69 -1.65 6.22
N CYS A 56 1.09 -0.38 6.25
CA CYS A 56 0.29 0.68 6.84
C CYS A 56 -1.04 0.87 6.08
N VAL A 57 -1.03 0.79 4.75
CA VAL A 57 -2.28 0.82 3.95
C VAL A 57 -3.19 -0.36 4.30
N ALA A 58 -2.65 -1.57 4.47
CA ALA A 58 -3.45 -2.72 4.88
C ALA A 58 -4.04 -2.53 6.29
N GLU A 59 -3.24 -2.05 7.25
CA GLU A 59 -3.67 -1.77 8.63
C GLU A 59 -4.79 -0.73 8.67
N VAL A 60 -4.61 0.45 8.07
CA VAL A 60 -5.60 1.55 8.13
C VAL A 60 -6.88 1.24 7.38
N THR A 61 -6.86 0.26 6.47
CA THR A 61 -8.04 -0.18 5.73
C THR A 61 -8.67 -1.46 6.29
N GLY A 62 -8.07 -2.06 7.33
CA GLY A 62 -8.50 -3.35 7.86
C GLY A 62 -8.37 -4.50 6.85
N SER A 63 -7.51 -4.35 5.85
CA SER A 63 -7.33 -5.34 4.78
C SER A 63 -6.34 -6.44 5.21
N ARG A 64 -6.55 -7.66 4.71
CA ARG A 64 -5.55 -8.73 4.81
C ARG A 64 -4.32 -8.38 3.96
N LEU A 65 -3.14 -8.37 4.56
CA LEU A 65 -1.87 -8.24 3.84
C LEU A 65 -1.32 -9.62 3.48
N ILE A 66 -1.11 -9.86 2.19
CA ILE A 66 -0.42 -11.06 1.68
C ILE A 66 0.91 -10.60 1.08
N ARG A 67 2.02 -11.17 1.55
CA ARG A 67 3.36 -10.82 1.07
C ARG A 67 3.96 -12.00 0.31
N LEU A 68 4.06 -11.86 -1.00
CA LEU A 68 4.81 -12.76 -1.86
C LEU A 68 6.17 -12.13 -2.14
N GLN A 69 7.25 -12.84 -1.78
CA GLN A 69 8.60 -12.39 -2.09
C GLN A 69 9.04 -13.00 -3.41
N CYS A 70 9.21 -12.18 -4.43
CA CYS A 70 9.75 -12.62 -5.71
C CYS A 70 11.26 -12.80 -5.60
N TYR A 71 11.73 -13.99 -5.95
CA TYR A 71 13.15 -14.32 -6.07
C TYR A 71 13.34 -15.17 -7.34
N GLU A 72 14.59 -15.28 -7.79
CA GLU A 72 14.93 -16.04 -8.99
C GLU A 72 14.58 -17.53 -8.80
N GLY A 73 13.77 -18.10 -9.69
CA GLY A 73 13.26 -19.47 -9.56
C GLY A 73 11.94 -19.61 -8.79
N LEU A 74 11.25 -18.51 -8.47
CA LEU A 74 9.84 -18.51 -8.12
C LEU A 74 9.01 -18.82 -9.39
N ASP A 75 8.31 -19.95 -9.39
CA ASP A 75 7.39 -20.39 -10.45
C ASP A 75 5.94 -20.48 -9.90
N GLU A 76 4.95 -20.61 -10.79
CA GLU A 76 3.53 -20.68 -10.42
C GLU A 76 3.25 -21.80 -9.40
N SER A 77 3.90 -22.95 -9.56
CA SER A 77 3.78 -24.10 -8.65
C SER A 77 4.28 -23.80 -7.23
N LYS A 78 5.26 -22.93 -7.05
CA LYS A 78 5.79 -22.53 -5.73
C LYS A 78 5.09 -21.31 -5.13
N ALA A 79 4.34 -20.55 -5.92
CA ALA A 79 3.64 -19.35 -5.45
C ALA A 79 2.21 -19.64 -4.94
N LEU A 80 1.59 -20.72 -5.42
CA LEU A 80 0.20 -21.09 -5.10
C LEU A 80 0.06 -22.11 -3.95
N TYR A 81 1.15 -22.68 -3.46
CA TYR A 81 1.22 -23.64 -2.35
C TYR A 81 2.12 -23.11 -1.23
#